data_AF-A0A8S1NP57-F1
#
_entry.id   AF-A0A8S1NP57-F1
#
_cell.length_a   1.000
_cell.length_b   1.000
_cell.length_c   1.000
_cell.angle_alpha   90.00
_cell.angle_beta   90.00
_cell.angle_gamma   90.00
#
_symmetry.space_group_name_H-M   'P 1'
#
loop_
_entity.id
_entity.type
_entity.pdbx_description
1 polymer ?
#
loop_
_entity_poly.entity_id
_entity_poly.type
_entity_poly.pdbx_seq_one_letter_code
_entity_poly.pdbx_strand_id
1 'polypeptide(L)'
;MPPKKEERKPLEPMFQVIPPFYEYIDYSNEQMEQLNEYLNYFKPELSTMMKNNIFDNMEILCQTIGIAIHPSFIKQTQMIDLNDFDENTKFRNPEELDGDQVPQMIQINSIRIDLYTLKLLDYCAGISGLSTIKMTNNGLTAQQYQQLAGTINNPENKIKKLFIDWQQVNENFLQQMQQIEFLTLRSCQLTTQQIQALTLNVQNLKCLDLYDNKLSKESLNLLGKMLSQNSLLEYLGLAKNGIQSFDDLQGITQNIGRFQMNQEDYDEYRIKEKERDAIIERNKKVKKKGTEEIVPFLEPIQQIDNNWYLMKNSRLWLINLSMNQIDDQSRDALEKFLLQTGENFQLVLIGNRFDDQKALQKTKKKFGKKLVL
;
A
#
# COMPACT_ATOMS: atom_id res chain seq x y z
N MET A 1 -31.78 -32.45 -24.48
CA MET A 1 -31.01 -33.43 -23.70
C MET A 1 -30.00 -32.67 -22.86
N PRO A 2 -29.88 -32.90 -21.55
CA PRO A 2 -28.76 -32.39 -20.79
C PRO A 2 -27.47 -33.00 -21.37
N PRO A 3 -26.35 -32.25 -21.45
CA PRO A 3 -25.09 -32.84 -21.88
C PRO A 3 -24.72 -33.99 -20.94
N LYS A 4 -24.29 -35.11 -21.52
CA LYS A 4 -23.75 -36.25 -20.77
C LYS A 4 -22.57 -35.75 -19.93
N LYS A 5 -22.46 -36.20 -18.67
CA LYS A 5 -21.24 -36.01 -17.88
C LYS A 5 -20.09 -36.58 -18.70
N GLU A 6 -19.30 -35.72 -19.34
CA GLU A 6 -18.00 -36.12 -19.84
C GLU A 6 -17.22 -36.64 -18.62
N GLU A 7 -16.70 -37.87 -18.73
CA GLU A 7 -15.81 -38.42 -17.73
C GLU A 7 -14.63 -37.47 -17.61
N ARG A 8 -14.57 -36.73 -16.51
CA ARG A 8 -13.44 -35.85 -16.23
C ARG A 8 -12.18 -36.69 -16.18
N LYS A 9 -11.15 -36.23 -16.88
CA LYS A 9 -9.82 -36.86 -16.83
C LYS A 9 -9.33 -36.84 -15.38
N PRO A 10 -8.56 -37.86 -14.95
CA PRO A 10 -7.88 -37.81 -13.66
C PRO A 10 -6.94 -36.59 -13.60
N LEU A 11 -6.71 -36.10 -12.39
CA LEU A 11 -5.74 -35.04 -12.12
C LEU A 11 -4.33 -35.59 -12.32
N GLU A 12 -3.75 -35.31 -13.49
CA GLU A 12 -2.39 -35.71 -13.86
C GLU A 12 -1.46 -34.49 -13.84
N PRO A 13 -0.18 -34.62 -13.46
CA PRO A 13 0.77 -33.51 -13.52
C PRO A 13 1.02 -33.01 -14.94
N MET A 14 1.24 -31.70 -15.08
CA MET A 14 1.70 -31.11 -16.34
C MET A 14 3.13 -31.55 -16.68
N PHE A 15 3.96 -31.73 -15.66
CA PHE A 15 5.35 -32.18 -15.78
C PHE A 15 5.57 -33.48 -15.01
N GLN A 16 6.15 -34.49 -15.66
CA GLN A 16 6.31 -35.83 -15.08
C GLN A 16 7.45 -35.92 -14.05
N VAL A 17 8.42 -35.01 -14.11
CA VAL A 17 9.60 -35.01 -13.25
C VAL A 17 9.73 -33.65 -12.60
N ILE A 18 9.57 -33.63 -11.28
CA ILE A 18 9.78 -32.44 -10.47
C ILE A 18 11.29 -32.22 -10.31
N PRO A 19 11.84 -31.06 -10.71
CA PRO A 19 13.23 -30.74 -10.44
C PRO A 19 13.51 -30.76 -8.94
N PRO A 20 14.70 -31.23 -8.51
CA PRO A 20 15.03 -31.31 -7.08
C PRO A 20 15.20 -29.93 -6.42
N PHE A 21 15.40 -28.88 -7.20
CA PHE A 21 15.58 -27.51 -6.73
C PHE A 21 14.78 -26.54 -7.60
N TYR A 22 14.40 -25.42 -7.00
CA TYR A 22 13.83 -24.31 -7.74
C TYR A 22 14.88 -23.67 -8.65
N GLU A 23 14.50 -23.46 -9.90
CA GLU A 23 15.25 -22.68 -10.89
C GLU A 23 14.31 -21.65 -11.50
N TYR A 24 14.79 -20.42 -11.67
CA TYR A 24 14.03 -19.39 -12.36
C TYR A 24 13.86 -19.78 -13.84
N ILE A 25 12.62 -19.87 -14.29
CA ILE A 25 12.28 -20.18 -15.69
C ILE A 25 11.52 -19.00 -16.31
N ASP A 26 11.94 -18.59 -17.50
CA ASP A 26 11.23 -17.58 -18.29
C ASP A 26 10.20 -18.27 -19.19
N TYR A 27 9.00 -18.49 -18.63
CA TYR A 27 7.93 -19.20 -19.33
C TYR A 27 7.35 -18.38 -20.48
N SER A 28 7.09 -19.05 -21.61
CA SER A 28 6.42 -18.44 -22.77
C SER A 28 4.94 -18.17 -22.48
N ASN A 29 4.32 -17.32 -23.30
CA ASN A 29 2.87 -17.08 -23.23
C ASN A 29 2.07 -18.37 -23.45
N GLU A 30 2.50 -19.26 -24.35
CA GLU A 30 1.86 -20.55 -24.59
C GLU A 30 1.92 -21.44 -23.34
N GLN A 31 3.07 -21.47 -22.65
CA GLN A 31 3.20 -22.19 -21.38
C GLN A 31 2.28 -21.59 -20.31
N MET A 32 2.14 -20.27 -20.26
CA MET A 32 1.19 -19.61 -19.35
C MET A 32 -0.27 -19.97 -19.66
N GLU A 33 -0.64 -20.06 -20.94
CA GLU A 33 -1.96 -20.49 -21.38
C GLU A 33 -2.24 -21.93 -20.98
N GLN A 34 -1.28 -22.85 -21.19
CA GLN A 34 -1.39 -24.25 -20.76
C GLN A 34 -1.61 -24.36 -19.24
N LEU A 35 -0.88 -23.57 -18.44
CA LEU A 35 -1.10 -23.54 -16.99
C LEU A 35 -2.49 -23.03 -16.63
N ASN A 36 -2.98 -21.98 -17.31
CA ASN A 36 -4.31 -21.44 -17.08
C ASN A 36 -5.41 -22.45 -17.41
N GLU A 37 -5.29 -23.13 -18.55
CA GLU A 37 -6.22 -24.19 -18.95
C GLU A 37 -6.24 -25.32 -17.91
N TYR A 38 -5.08 -25.74 -17.44
CA TYR A 38 -4.94 -26.74 -16.39
C TYR A 38 -5.66 -26.32 -15.09
N LEU A 39 -5.33 -25.14 -14.55
CA LEU A 39 -5.91 -24.62 -13.31
C LEU A 39 -7.44 -24.43 -13.41
N ASN A 40 -7.94 -24.05 -14.58
CA ASN A 40 -9.37 -23.87 -14.84
C ASN A 40 -10.10 -25.21 -14.96
N TYR A 41 -9.53 -26.17 -15.71
CA TYR A 41 -10.13 -27.49 -15.91
C TYR A 41 -10.28 -28.24 -14.59
N PHE A 42 -9.22 -28.24 -13.77
CA PHE A 42 -9.16 -28.92 -12.48
C PHE A 42 -9.58 -28.05 -11.29
N LYS A 43 -10.22 -26.89 -11.51
CA LYS A 43 -10.58 -25.96 -10.43
C LYS A 43 -11.36 -26.62 -9.28
N PRO A 44 -12.38 -27.46 -9.52
CA PRO A 44 -13.12 -28.11 -8.44
C PRO A 44 -12.25 -29.04 -7.57
N GLU A 45 -11.42 -29.87 -8.20
CA GLU A 45 -10.53 -30.82 -7.54
C GLU A 45 -9.48 -30.06 -6.72
N LEU A 46 -8.78 -29.11 -7.34
CA LEU A 46 -7.77 -28.29 -6.68
C LEU A 46 -8.36 -27.53 -5.48
N SER A 47 -9.54 -26.92 -5.65
CA SER A 47 -10.20 -26.16 -4.56
C SER A 47 -10.50 -27.02 -3.33
N THR A 48 -10.82 -28.31 -3.50
CA THR A 48 -11.07 -29.22 -2.37
C THR A 48 -9.80 -29.62 -1.63
N MET A 49 -8.63 -29.52 -2.28
CA MET A 49 -7.33 -29.81 -1.67
C MET A 49 -6.75 -28.59 -0.95
N MET A 50 -7.16 -27.38 -1.33
CA MET A 50 -6.66 -26.15 -0.73
C MET A 50 -7.08 -26.01 0.73
N LYS A 51 -6.16 -25.50 1.54
CA LYS A 51 -6.30 -25.20 2.96
C LYS A 51 -6.30 -23.68 3.16
N ASN A 52 -6.62 -23.23 4.36
CA ASN A 52 -6.42 -21.83 4.74
C ASN A 52 -4.95 -21.55 5.09
N ASN A 53 -4.02 -21.89 4.19
CA ASN A 53 -2.59 -21.69 4.36
C ASN A 53 -1.87 -21.56 3.02
N ILE A 54 -1.23 -20.41 2.79
CA ILE A 54 -0.58 -20.10 1.51
C ILE A 54 0.59 -21.04 1.21
N PHE A 55 1.35 -21.44 2.23
CA PHE A 55 2.51 -22.31 2.08
C PHE A 55 2.09 -23.73 1.73
N ASP A 56 1.10 -24.28 2.46
CA ASP A 56 0.52 -25.59 2.13
C ASP A 56 -0.09 -25.60 0.72
N ASN A 57 -0.82 -24.55 0.35
CA ASN A 57 -1.47 -24.48 -0.95
C ASN A 57 -0.46 -24.40 -2.09
N MET A 58 0.61 -23.61 -1.92
CA MET A 58 1.69 -23.53 -2.91
C MET A 58 2.41 -24.87 -3.05
N GLU A 59 2.70 -25.57 -1.96
CA GLU A 59 3.27 -26.91 -2.00
C GLU A 59 2.36 -27.90 -2.73
N ILE A 60 1.07 -27.92 -2.41
CA ILE A 60 0.08 -28.78 -3.07
C ILE A 60 0.02 -28.49 -4.58
N LEU A 61 -0.07 -27.21 -4.98
CA LEU A 61 -0.13 -26.86 -6.40
C LEU A 61 1.17 -27.21 -7.14
N CYS A 62 2.33 -26.92 -6.56
CA CYS A 62 3.62 -27.26 -7.17
C CYS A 62 3.77 -28.78 -7.36
N GLN A 63 3.41 -29.59 -6.35
CA GLN A 63 3.43 -31.05 -6.45
C GLN A 63 2.44 -31.57 -7.49
N THR A 64 1.24 -30.98 -7.52
CA THR A 64 0.17 -31.39 -8.45
C THR A 64 0.54 -31.10 -9.89
N ILE A 65 1.10 -29.92 -10.16
CA ILE A 65 1.50 -29.49 -11.51
C ILE A 65 2.81 -30.19 -11.95
N GLY A 66 3.67 -30.53 -10.99
CA GLY A 66 4.95 -31.18 -11.24
C GLY A 66 6.13 -30.20 -11.34
N ILE A 67 6.10 -29.07 -10.62
CA ILE A 67 7.18 -28.07 -10.61
C ILE A 67 7.82 -27.96 -9.22
N ALA A 68 9.07 -27.50 -9.17
CA ALA A 68 9.76 -27.24 -7.92
C ALA A 68 9.14 -26.00 -7.22
N ILE A 69 8.91 -26.10 -5.91
CA ILE A 69 8.38 -25.00 -5.11
C ILE A 69 9.43 -23.88 -4.96
N HIS A 70 9.01 -22.63 -5.14
CA HIS A 70 9.90 -21.49 -4.92
C HIS A 70 10.33 -21.41 -3.44
N PRO A 71 11.61 -21.15 -3.11
CA PRO A 71 12.15 -21.26 -1.75
C PRO A 71 11.40 -20.45 -0.67
N SER A 72 10.87 -19.27 -1.04
CA SER A 72 10.04 -18.44 -0.15
C SER A 72 8.72 -19.08 0.31
N PHE A 73 8.30 -20.19 -0.30
CA PHE A 73 7.10 -20.94 0.09
C PHE A 73 7.42 -22.27 0.80
N ILE A 74 8.69 -22.61 0.94
CA ILE A 74 9.08 -23.76 1.75
C ILE A 74 8.86 -23.38 3.21
N LYS A 75 8.04 -24.15 3.93
CA LYS A 75 7.87 -23.99 5.37
C LYS A 75 9.24 -24.10 6.02
N GLN A 76 9.74 -23.00 6.58
CA GLN A 76 10.90 -23.08 7.44
C GLN A 76 10.47 -23.90 8.66
N THR A 77 10.99 -25.12 8.77
CA THR A 77 10.99 -25.86 10.02
C THR A 77 11.69 -24.94 11.02
N GLN A 78 10.95 -24.33 11.93
CA GLN A 78 11.49 -23.32 12.85
C GLN A 78 12.69 -23.92 13.60
N MET A 79 13.91 -23.59 13.18
CA MET A 79 15.00 -23.45 14.14
C MET A 79 14.80 -22.07 14.72
N ILE A 80 14.11 -22.02 15.87
CA ILE A 80 13.94 -20.79 16.64
C ILE A 80 15.36 -20.34 17.03
N ASP A 81 15.86 -19.31 16.35
CA ASP A 81 17.01 -18.55 16.84
C ASP A 81 16.49 -17.65 17.97
N LEU A 82 16.72 -18.09 19.21
CA LEU A 82 16.32 -17.43 20.45
C LEU A 82 17.01 -16.07 20.68
N ASN A 83 17.62 -15.47 19.66
CA ASN A 83 18.36 -14.21 19.79
C ASN A 83 17.69 -13.01 19.10
N ASP A 84 16.67 -13.21 18.26
CA ASP A 84 15.88 -12.10 17.68
C ASP A 84 14.69 -11.75 18.58
N PHE A 85 15.00 -11.37 19.83
CA PHE A 85 14.05 -10.86 20.81
C PHE A 85 13.77 -9.36 20.57
N ASP A 86 12.53 -9.03 20.22
CA ASP A 86 11.95 -7.70 20.47
C ASP A 86 10.87 -7.85 21.56
N GLU A 87 11.23 -7.50 22.81
CA GLU A 87 10.45 -7.76 24.04
C GLU A 87 9.06 -7.08 24.08
N ASN A 88 8.69 -6.25 23.10
CA ASN A 88 7.44 -5.48 23.14
C ASN A 88 6.31 -6.01 22.23
N THR A 89 6.53 -7.11 21.50
CA THR A 89 5.43 -7.77 20.77
C THR A 89 5.08 -9.08 21.45
N LYS A 90 3.95 -9.09 22.18
CA LYS A 90 3.30 -10.35 22.60
C LYS A 90 2.80 -11.07 21.34
N PHE A 91 3.69 -11.76 20.64
CA PHE A 91 3.29 -12.74 19.65
C PHE A 91 2.64 -13.90 20.40
N ARG A 92 1.32 -14.01 20.27
CA ARG A 92 0.66 -15.29 20.51
C ARG A 92 1.25 -16.29 19.53
N ASN A 93 1.50 -17.51 20.00
CA ASN A 93 1.97 -18.56 19.13
C ASN A 93 0.93 -18.74 18.00
N PRO A 94 1.31 -18.65 16.71
CA PRO A 94 0.35 -18.72 15.60
C PRO A 94 -0.49 -20.01 15.60
N GLU A 95 0.02 -21.07 16.23
CA GLU A 95 -0.66 -22.35 16.43
C GLU A 95 -1.79 -22.31 17.47
N GLU A 96 -1.87 -21.26 18.30
CA GLU A 96 -2.94 -21.05 19.31
C GLU A 96 -4.11 -20.21 18.77
N LEU A 97 -4.01 -19.71 17.53
CA LEU A 97 -5.09 -19.00 16.86
C LEU A 97 -5.80 -19.99 15.94
N ASP A 98 -7.11 -20.16 16.10
CA ASP A 98 -7.93 -20.93 15.16
C ASP A 98 -7.59 -20.47 13.73
N GLY A 99 -7.13 -21.42 12.91
CA GLY A 99 -6.40 -21.18 11.65
C GLY A 99 -7.15 -20.38 10.58
N ASP A 100 -8.41 -20.01 10.84
CA ASP A 100 -9.24 -19.25 9.93
C ASP A 100 -9.11 -17.72 10.04
N GLN A 101 -8.37 -17.20 11.02
CA GLN A 101 -8.33 -15.75 11.28
C GLN A 101 -6.96 -15.09 11.23
N VAL A 102 -5.86 -15.82 10.97
CA VAL A 102 -4.52 -15.21 10.95
C VAL A 102 -4.24 -14.66 9.54
N PRO A 103 -4.13 -13.33 9.35
CA PRO A 103 -3.78 -12.77 8.05
C PRO A 103 -2.42 -13.29 7.62
N GLN A 104 -2.35 -13.88 6.43
CA GLN A 104 -1.10 -14.46 5.96
C GLN A 104 -0.27 -13.42 5.21
N MET A 105 1.05 -13.64 5.26
CA MET A 105 2.06 -12.79 4.63
C MET A 105 3.06 -13.66 3.87
N ILE A 106 3.43 -13.21 2.67
CA ILE A 106 4.54 -13.76 1.90
C ILE A 106 5.64 -12.70 1.79
N GLN A 107 6.88 -13.11 2.03
CA GLN A 107 8.08 -12.30 1.81
C GLN A 107 9.03 -13.02 0.85
N ILE A 108 9.39 -12.34 -0.23
CA ILE A 108 10.37 -12.82 -1.21
C ILE A 108 11.51 -11.82 -1.26
N ASN A 109 12.70 -12.23 -0.80
CA ASN A 109 13.86 -11.35 -0.68
C ASN A 109 15.02 -11.86 -1.54
N SER A 110 15.44 -11.06 -2.51
CA SER A 110 16.65 -11.27 -3.32
C SER A 110 16.69 -12.61 -4.06
N ILE A 111 15.50 -13.16 -4.37
CA ILE A 111 15.32 -14.34 -5.21
C ILE A 111 14.36 -13.95 -6.33
N ARG A 112 14.70 -14.30 -7.57
CA ARG A 112 13.81 -14.05 -8.72
C ARG A 112 12.61 -14.98 -8.65
N ILE A 113 11.44 -14.47 -9.02
CA ILE A 113 10.20 -15.24 -9.04
C ILE A 113 9.68 -15.30 -10.49
N ASP A 114 9.41 -16.50 -10.99
CA ASP A 114 8.84 -16.70 -12.32
C ASP A 114 7.32 -16.48 -12.38
N LEU A 115 6.80 -16.43 -13.61
CA LEU A 115 5.37 -16.20 -13.86
C LEU A 115 4.47 -17.34 -13.37
N TYR A 116 4.93 -18.59 -13.43
CA TYR A 116 4.16 -19.73 -12.91
C TYR A 116 3.94 -19.57 -11.41
N THR A 117 5.00 -19.31 -10.66
CA THR A 117 4.94 -19.10 -9.21
C THR A 117 4.00 -17.95 -8.85
N LEU A 118 4.06 -16.82 -9.56
CA LEU A 118 3.11 -15.71 -9.35
C LEU A 118 1.66 -16.09 -9.71
N LYS A 119 1.46 -16.95 -10.72
CA LYS A 119 0.12 -17.40 -11.09
C LYS A 119 -0.47 -18.39 -10.08
N LEU A 120 0.36 -19.24 -9.48
CA LEU A 120 -0.05 -20.11 -8.39
C LEU A 120 -0.35 -19.29 -7.12
N LEU A 121 0.44 -18.25 -6.85
CA LEU A 121 0.16 -17.30 -5.77
C LEU A 121 -1.23 -16.66 -5.93
N ASP A 122 -1.57 -16.19 -7.13
CA ASP A 122 -2.90 -15.65 -7.46
C ASP A 122 -4.02 -16.66 -7.14
N TYR A 123 -3.84 -17.91 -7.57
CA TYR A 123 -4.82 -18.97 -7.35
C TYR A 123 -5.06 -19.26 -5.86
N CYS A 124 -4.00 -19.23 -5.06
CA CYS A 124 -4.05 -19.56 -3.63
C CYS A 124 -4.45 -18.39 -2.73
N ALA A 125 -4.25 -17.14 -3.17
CA ALA A 125 -4.32 -15.96 -2.31
C ALA A 125 -5.70 -15.77 -1.64
N GLY A 126 -6.79 -15.98 -2.39
CA GLY A 126 -8.15 -15.80 -1.89
C GLY A 126 -8.56 -16.85 -0.85
N ILE A 127 -8.08 -18.09 -1.02
CA ILE A 127 -8.40 -19.23 -0.14
C ILE A 127 -7.56 -19.19 1.14
N SER A 128 -6.31 -18.73 1.05
CA SER A 128 -5.36 -18.71 2.17
C SER A 128 -5.49 -17.50 3.10
N GLY A 129 -6.40 -16.56 2.82
CA GLY A 129 -6.51 -15.32 3.58
C GLY A 129 -5.26 -14.42 3.46
N LEU A 130 -4.53 -14.51 2.33
CA LEU A 130 -3.34 -13.72 2.10
C LEU A 130 -3.69 -12.22 2.08
N SER A 131 -3.03 -11.46 2.96
CA SER A 131 -3.31 -10.04 3.17
C SER A 131 -2.13 -9.13 2.82
N THR A 132 -0.92 -9.69 2.82
CA THR A 132 0.33 -8.94 2.70
C THR A 132 1.31 -9.62 1.76
N ILE A 133 1.85 -8.86 0.82
CA ILE A 133 2.94 -9.30 -0.07
C ILE A 133 4.13 -8.37 0.12
N LYS A 134 5.32 -8.94 0.31
CA LYS A 134 6.59 -8.22 0.34
C LYS A 134 7.56 -8.79 -0.69
N MET A 135 7.98 -7.93 -1.62
CA MET A 135 8.95 -8.20 -2.66
C MET A 135 10.13 -7.25 -2.46
N THR A 136 11.30 -7.82 -2.20
CA THR A 136 12.53 -7.08 -2.01
C THR A 136 13.58 -7.55 -3.01
N ASN A 137 14.08 -6.64 -3.85
CA ASN A 137 15.21 -6.90 -4.75
C ASN A 137 15.03 -8.17 -5.61
N ASN A 138 13.84 -8.40 -6.16
CA ASN A 138 13.52 -9.60 -6.95
C ASN A 138 13.77 -9.42 -8.45
N GLY A 139 13.92 -8.17 -8.91
CA GLY A 139 14.17 -7.86 -10.33
C GLY A 139 12.97 -8.18 -11.23
N LEU A 140 11.77 -7.79 -10.78
CA LEU A 140 10.51 -8.09 -11.47
C LEU A 140 10.44 -7.47 -12.88
N THR A 141 10.02 -8.26 -13.86
CA THR A 141 9.73 -7.83 -15.22
C THR A 141 8.36 -7.16 -15.33
N ALA A 142 8.09 -6.50 -16.46
CA ALA A 142 6.77 -5.89 -16.72
C ALA A 142 5.63 -6.93 -16.67
N GLN A 143 5.85 -8.14 -17.19
CA GLN A 143 4.85 -9.22 -17.15
C GLN A 143 4.60 -9.72 -15.71
N GLN A 144 5.65 -9.82 -14.90
CA GLN A 144 5.53 -10.21 -13.49
C GLN A 144 4.77 -9.14 -12.68
N TYR A 145 5.03 -7.86 -12.93
CA TYR A 145 4.22 -6.78 -12.37
C TYR A 145 2.75 -6.85 -12.82
N GLN A 146 2.49 -7.17 -14.09
CA GLN A 146 1.13 -7.34 -14.59
C GLN A 146 0.41 -8.50 -13.88
N GLN A 147 1.08 -9.65 -13.71
CA GLN A 147 0.52 -10.79 -12.98
C GLN A 147 0.30 -10.46 -11.49
N LEU A 148 1.22 -9.72 -10.86
CA LEU A 148 1.07 -9.25 -9.48
C LEU A 148 -0.09 -8.26 -9.33
N ALA A 149 -0.27 -7.34 -10.29
CA ALA A 149 -1.43 -6.44 -10.31
C ALA A 149 -2.74 -7.22 -10.45
N GLY A 150 -2.78 -8.24 -11.32
CA GLY A 150 -3.92 -9.15 -11.43
C GLY A 150 -4.22 -9.87 -10.11
N THR A 151 -3.18 -10.36 -9.44
CA THR A 151 -3.28 -11.01 -8.12
C THR A 151 -3.86 -10.05 -7.09
N ILE A 152 -3.36 -8.82 -7.03
CA ILE A 152 -3.88 -7.81 -6.10
C ILE A 152 -5.34 -7.55 -6.44
N ASN A 153 -5.66 -7.22 -7.69
CA ASN A 153 -6.98 -6.79 -8.20
C ASN A 153 -8.04 -7.88 -8.33
N ASN A 154 -7.70 -9.12 -8.05
CA ASN A 154 -8.68 -10.19 -7.98
C ASN A 154 -9.62 -9.97 -6.77
N PRO A 155 -10.95 -9.86 -6.97
CA PRO A 155 -11.90 -9.58 -5.89
C PRO A 155 -12.00 -10.70 -4.84
N GLU A 156 -11.55 -11.91 -5.16
CA GLU A 156 -11.45 -13.02 -4.20
C GLU A 156 -10.28 -12.83 -3.22
N ASN A 157 -9.29 -11.99 -3.59
CA ASN A 157 -8.08 -11.78 -2.81
C ASN A 157 -8.26 -10.63 -1.80
N LYS A 158 -7.66 -10.78 -0.61
CA LYS A 158 -7.77 -9.83 0.51
C LYS A 158 -6.50 -9.01 0.72
N ILE A 159 -5.68 -8.86 -0.32
CA ILE A 159 -4.38 -8.19 -0.23
C ILE A 159 -4.59 -6.68 -0.05
N LYS A 160 -4.16 -6.16 1.10
CA LYS A 160 -4.27 -4.73 1.45
C LYS A 160 -2.91 -4.08 1.72
N LYS A 161 -1.86 -4.89 1.90
CA LYS A 161 -0.52 -4.41 2.21
C LYS A 161 0.47 -4.91 1.18
N LEU A 162 1.20 -3.99 0.56
CA LEU A 162 2.20 -4.26 -0.44
C LEU A 162 3.50 -3.55 -0.08
N PHE A 163 4.59 -4.33 -0.07
CA PHE A 163 5.93 -3.81 0.15
C PHE A 163 6.76 -4.16 -1.08
N ILE A 164 7.20 -3.14 -1.83
CA ILE A 164 8.13 -3.29 -2.95
C ILE A 164 9.36 -2.47 -2.62
N ASP A 165 10.47 -3.12 -2.28
CA ASP A 165 11.66 -2.42 -1.82
C ASP A 165 12.90 -2.80 -2.65
N TRP A 166 13.81 -1.84 -2.84
CA TRP A 166 15.11 -2.00 -3.50
C TRP A 166 15.04 -2.59 -4.92
N GLN A 167 14.04 -2.18 -5.71
CA GLN A 167 13.94 -2.56 -7.12
C GLN A 167 13.16 -1.50 -7.92
N GLN A 168 13.40 -1.45 -9.23
CA GLN A 168 12.63 -0.60 -10.11
C GLN A 168 11.19 -1.09 -10.22
N VAL A 169 10.24 -0.15 -10.28
CA VAL A 169 8.80 -0.43 -10.33
C VAL A 169 8.25 -0.06 -11.71
N ASN A 170 7.38 -0.89 -12.26
CA ASN A 170 6.73 -0.57 -13.53
C ASN A 170 5.68 0.56 -13.36
N GLU A 171 5.62 1.52 -14.28
CA GLU A 171 4.67 2.63 -14.20
C GLU A 171 3.20 2.17 -14.30
N ASN A 172 2.90 1.25 -15.23
CA ASN A 172 1.54 0.72 -15.41
C ASN A 172 1.06 -0.07 -14.19
N PHE A 173 1.99 -0.65 -13.43
CA PHE A 173 1.68 -1.32 -12.17
C PHE A 173 1.16 -0.34 -11.12
N LEU A 174 1.80 0.84 -10.98
CA LEU A 174 1.42 1.85 -9.99
C LEU A 174 0.00 2.38 -10.19
N GLN A 175 -0.48 2.45 -11.44
CA GLN A 175 -1.85 2.87 -11.76
C GLN A 175 -2.92 1.89 -11.29
N GLN A 176 -2.53 0.64 -10.98
CA GLN A 176 -3.43 -0.47 -10.68
C GLN A 176 -3.53 -0.77 -9.17
N MET A 177 -2.95 0.05 -8.29
CA MET A 177 -2.86 -0.22 -6.84
C MET A 177 -4.02 0.37 -6.02
N GLN A 178 -5.20 0.52 -6.62
CA GLN A 178 -6.30 1.33 -6.06
C GLN A 178 -6.87 0.80 -4.73
N GLN A 179 -6.75 -0.50 -4.47
CA GLN A 179 -7.30 -1.13 -3.27
C GLN A 179 -6.30 -1.30 -2.12
N ILE A 180 -5.02 -0.97 -2.36
CA ILE A 180 -3.96 -1.10 -1.37
C ILE A 180 -4.14 -0.01 -0.31
N GLU A 181 -4.05 -0.39 0.96
CA GLU A 181 -4.13 0.52 2.09
C GLU A 181 -2.75 0.86 2.64
N PHE A 182 -1.79 -0.05 2.50
CA PHE A 182 -0.41 0.12 2.97
C PHE A 182 0.56 -0.18 1.83
N LEU A 183 1.29 0.83 1.39
CA LEU A 183 2.22 0.73 0.26
C LEU A 183 3.61 1.23 0.67
N THR A 184 4.62 0.36 0.53
CA THR A 184 6.03 0.78 0.58
C THR A 184 6.66 0.63 -0.78
N LEU A 185 7.40 1.66 -1.18
CA LEU A 185 8.17 1.72 -2.42
C LEU A 185 9.58 2.23 -2.10
N ARG A 186 10.30 1.55 -1.20
CA ARG A 186 11.57 2.07 -0.65
C ARG A 186 12.72 1.81 -1.61
N SER A 187 13.57 2.81 -1.82
CA SER A 187 14.76 2.70 -2.68
C SER A 187 14.44 2.17 -4.09
N CYS A 188 13.28 2.53 -4.64
CA CYS A 188 12.79 2.08 -5.94
C CYS A 188 13.27 2.94 -7.12
N GLN A 189 13.97 4.04 -6.83
CA GLN A 189 14.43 5.03 -7.81
C GLN A 189 13.27 5.63 -8.62
N LEU A 190 12.16 5.93 -7.95
CA LEU A 190 10.94 6.42 -8.61
C LEU A 190 11.18 7.75 -9.34
N THR A 191 10.76 7.80 -10.61
CA THR A 191 10.73 9.02 -11.43
C THR A 191 9.49 9.85 -11.13
N THR A 192 9.49 11.12 -11.56
CA THR A 192 8.29 11.97 -11.44
C THR A 192 7.08 11.36 -12.16
N GLN A 193 7.26 10.71 -13.32
CA GLN A 193 6.19 10.06 -14.08
C GLN A 193 5.57 8.90 -13.30
N GLN A 194 6.40 8.10 -12.62
CA GLN A 194 5.92 7.02 -11.76
C GLN A 194 5.17 7.56 -10.53
N ILE A 195 5.61 8.67 -9.94
CA ILE A 195 4.87 9.35 -8.87
C ILE A 195 3.53 9.89 -9.39
N GLN A 196 3.50 10.46 -10.59
CA GLN A 196 2.27 10.88 -11.22
C GLN A 196 1.32 9.70 -11.39
N ALA A 197 1.79 8.59 -11.99
CA ALA A 197 1.01 7.37 -12.17
C ALA A 197 0.46 6.81 -10.85
N LEU A 198 1.27 6.79 -9.79
CA LEU A 198 0.85 6.40 -8.45
C LEU A 198 -0.26 7.33 -7.92
N THR A 199 -0.10 8.64 -8.04
CA THR A 199 -1.02 9.61 -7.42
C THR A 199 -2.37 9.76 -8.11
N LEU A 200 -2.54 9.28 -9.35
CA LEU A 200 -3.75 9.51 -10.15
C LEU A 200 -5.04 8.88 -9.56
N ASN A 201 -4.94 7.68 -8.99
CA ASN A 201 -6.12 6.88 -8.61
C ASN A 201 -6.08 6.36 -7.16
N VAL A 202 -5.22 6.94 -6.32
CA VAL A 202 -5.04 6.46 -4.94
C VAL A 202 -6.05 7.13 -4.01
N GLN A 203 -7.10 6.37 -3.66
CA GLN A 203 -8.16 6.84 -2.75
C GLN A 203 -8.21 6.08 -1.42
N ASN A 204 -7.70 4.86 -1.37
CA ASN A 204 -7.82 3.96 -0.20
C ASN A 204 -6.56 3.91 0.68
N LEU A 205 -5.49 4.60 0.27
CA LEU A 205 -4.20 4.45 0.90
C LEU A 205 -4.16 5.17 2.25
N LYS A 206 -3.79 4.42 3.29
CA LYS A 206 -3.59 4.89 4.67
C LYS A 206 -2.11 5.10 4.99
N CYS A 207 -1.23 4.30 4.38
CA CYS A 207 0.21 4.42 4.58
C CYS A 207 0.92 4.43 3.24
N LEU A 208 1.74 5.46 3.01
CA LEU A 208 2.65 5.55 1.89
C LEU A 208 4.07 5.76 2.38
N ASP A 209 4.99 4.84 2.06
CA ASP A 209 6.41 5.00 2.36
C ASP A 209 7.24 5.05 1.08
N LEU A 210 7.86 6.20 0.83
CA LEU A 210 8.70 6.51 -0.33
C LEU A 210 10.16 6.76 0.07
N TYR A 211 10.64 6.12 1.13
CA TYR A 211 12.04 6.23 1.58
C TYR A 211 13.03 6.09 0.41
N ASP A 212 13.98 7.02 0.30
CA ASP A 212 15.15 6.94 -0.60
C ASP A 212 14.83 6.82 -2.10
N ASN A 213 13.94 7.67 -2.62
CA ASN A 213 13.60 7.74 -4.05
C ASN A 213 14.14 8.99 -4.78
N LYS A 214 14.80 9.92 -4.07
CA LYS A 214 15.30 11.20 -4.63
C LYS A 214 14.18 12.05 -5.25
N LEU A 215 13.04 12.14 -4.56
CA LEU A 215 11.86 12.85 -5.06
C LEU A 215 12.14 14.32 -5.38
N SER A 216 11.75 14.75 -6.59
CA SER A 216 11.81 16.14 -7.02
C SER A 216 10.73 16.99 -6.37
N LYS A 217 10.87 18.33 -6.40
CA LYS A 217 9.81 19.26 -5.97
C LYS A 217 8.49 19.05 -6.73
N GLU A 218 8.57 18.70 -8.01
CA GLU A 218 7.39 18.34 -8.79
C GLU A 218 6.70 17.08 -8.25
N SER A 219 7.48 16.05 -7.90
CA SER A 219 6.96 14.83 -7.26
C SER A 219 6.28 15.14 -5.92
N LEU A 220 6.87 16.02 -5.10
CA LEU A 220 6.26 16.45 -3.83
C LEU A 220 4.94 17.21 -4.06
N ASN A 221 4.85 18.02 -5.11
CA ASN A 221 3.59 18.70 -5.47
C ASN A 221 2.51 17.71 -5.94
N LEU A 222 2.88 16.64 -6.65
CA LEU A 222 1.95 15.57 -7.02
C LEU A 222 1.41 14.84 -5.79
N LEU A 223 2.27 14.53 -4.81
CA LEU A 223 1.84 13.98 -3.52
C LEU A 223 0.92 14.94 -2.76
N GLY A 224 1.20 16.24 -2.83
CA GLY A 224 0.31 17.28 -2.30
C GLY A 224 -1.10 17.26 -2.93
N LYS A 225 -1.18 17.14 -4.26
CA LYS A 225 -2.45 16.97 -4.97
C LYS A 225 -3.16 15.68 -4.55
N MET A 226 -2.43 14.57 -4.41
CA MET A 226 -3.00 13.31 -3.92
C MET A 226 -3.60 13.48 -2.52
N LEU A 227 -2.94 14.18 -1.59
CA LEU A 227 -3.49 14.46 -0.27
C LEU A 227 -4.80 15.26 -0.32
N SER A 228 -4.96 16.17 -1.29
CA SER A 228 -6.24 16.88 -1.44
C SER A 228 -7.40 15.96 -1.85
N GLN A 229 -7.11 14.78 -2.40
CA GLN A 229 -8.09 13.80 -2.89
C GLN A 229 -8.24 12.60 -1.94
N ASN A 230 -7.17 12.22 -1.23
CA ASN A 230 -7.15 11.09 -0.31
C ASN A 230 -7.18 11.57 1.15
N SER A 231 -8.36 11.54 1.76
CA SER A 231 -8.58 11.89 3.17
C SER A 231 -8.32 10.75 4.15
N LEU A 232 -7.91 9.57 3.67
CA LEU A 232 -7.65 8.36 4.48
C LEU A 232 -6.19 8.20 4.88
N LEU A 233 -5.26 8.98 4.31
CA LEU A 233 -3.84 8.86 4.61
C LEU A 233 -3.55 9.20 6.08
N GLU A 234 -2.82 8.31 6.74
CA GLU A 234 -2.45 8.32 8.15
C GLU A 234 -0.93 8.47 8.35
N TYR A 235 -0.13 7.89 7.43
CA TYR A 235 1.33 7.94 7.44
C TYR A 235 1.89 8.31 6.05
N LEU A 236 2.85 9.23 6.03
CA LEU A 236 3.62 9.61 4.85
C LEU A 236 5.13 9.56 5.12
N GLY A 237 5.81 8.56 4.57
CA GLY A 237 7.25 8.35 4.65
C GLY A 237 7.99 9.01 3.49
N LEU A 238 8.82 10.01 3.79
CA LEU A 238 9.61 10.78 2.81
C LEU A 238 11.09 10.88 3.23
N ALA A 239 11.53 9.99 4.11
CA ALA A 239 12.89 9.98 4.59
C ALA A 239 13.90 9.71 3.47
N LYS A 240 15.09 10.33 3.57
CA LYS A 240 16.21 10.16 2.63
C LYS A 240 15.90 10.51 1.17
N ASN A 241 15.01 11.48 0.92
CA ASN A 241 14.69 11.93 -0.44
C ASN A 241 15.53 13.12 -0.93
N GLY A 242 16.43 13.65 -0.09
CA GLY A 242 17.29 14.79 -0.46
C GLY A 242 16.55 16.13 -0.45
N ILE A 243 15.43 16.22 0.29
CA ILE A 243 14.66 17.46 0.47
C ILE A 243 15.56 18.49 1.15
N GLN A 244 15.74 19.66 0.54
CA GLN A 244 16.71 20.66 1.00
C GLN A 244 16.09 21.69 1.94
N SER A 245 14.85 22.10 1.68
CA SER A 245 14.14 23.06 2.52
C SER A 245 12.75 22.54 2.84
N PHE A 246 12.21 22.94 3.99
CA PHE A 246 10.82 22.68 4.32
C PHE A 246 9.85 23.38 3.36
N ASP A 247 10.28 24.45 2.68
CA ASP A 247 9.48 25.12 1.64
C ASP A 247 9.26 24.25 0.39
N ASP A 248 10.11 23.24 0.15
CA ASP A 248 9.90 22.29 -0.94
C ASP A 248 8.67 21.40 -0.70
N LEU A 249 8.18 21.34 0.55
CA LEU A 249 7.00 20.58 0.95
C LEU A 249 5.71 21.39 0.87
N GLN A 250 5.72 22.61 0.33
CA GLN A 250 4.55 23.50 0.30
C GLN A 250 3.30 22.81 -0.30
N GLY A 251 3.44 22.03 -1.37
CA GLY A 251 2.33 21.28 -1.96
C GLY A 251 1.69 20.27 -0.99
N ILE A 252 2.48 19.70 -0.09
CA ILE A 252 2.03 18.75 0.95
C ILE A 252 1.44 19.51 2.15
N THR A 253 2.18 20.47 2.70
CA THR A 253 1.82 21.14 3.96
C THR A 253 0.55 21.98 3.86
N GLN A 254 0.24 22.54 2.68
CA GLN A 254 -1.01 23.28 2.44
C GLN A 254 -2.28 22.40 2.43
N ASN A 255 -2.11 21.08 2.49
CA ASN A 255 -3.21 20.12 2.51
C ASN A 255 -3.37 19.46 3.88
N ILE A 256 -2.70 19.93 4.93
CA ILE A 256 -2.69 19.28 6.24
C ILE A 256 -2.92 20.31 7.34
N GLY A 257 -3.88 20.04 8.21
CA GLY A 257 -4.14 20.86 9.40
C GLY A 257 -5.41 21.70 9.30
N ARG A 258 -5.47 22.73 10.15
CA ARG A 258 -6.61 23.64 10.28
C ARG A 258 -6.30 24.98 9.62
N PHE A 259 -7.21 25.43 8.77
CA PHE A 259 -7.09 26.69 8.04
C PHE A 259 -8.24 27.60 8.43
N GLN A 260 -7.93 28.74 9.05
CA GLN A 260 -8.96 29.70 9.44
C GLN A 260 -9.67 30.22 8.20
N MET A 261 -10.99 30.15 8.23
CA MET A 261 -11.85 30.66 7.17
C MET A 261 -12.19 32.11 7.48
N ASN A 262 -12.16 32.95 6.45
CA ASN A 262 -12.79 34.26 6.55
C ASN A 262 -14.32 34.12 6.40
N GLN A 263 -15.07 35.22 6.58
CA GLN A 263 -16.52 35.18 6.49
C GLN A 263 -17.02 34.79 5.08
N GLU A 264 -16.34 35.25 4.03
CA GLU A 264 -16.66 34.97 2.64
C GLU A 264 -16.47 33.48 2.32
N ASP A 265 -15.32 32.89 2.70
CA ASP A 265 -15.01 31.47 2.54
C ASP A 265 -16.05 30.60 3.27
N TYR A 266 -16.46 31.03 4.47
CA TYR A 266 -17.47 30.33 5.26
C TYR A 266 -18.84 30.37 4.59
N ASP A 267 -19.27 31.53 4.11
CA ASP A 267 -20.55 31.68 3.43
C ASP A 267 -20.58 30.87 2.12
N GLU A 268 -19.48 30.86 1.35
CA GLU A 268 -19.31 30.03 0.16
C GLU A 268 -19.40 28.53 0.50
N TYR A 269 -18.73 28.10 1.57
CA TYR A 269 -18.81 26.72 2.05
C TYR A 269 -20.25 26.34 2.41
N ARG A 270 -21.00 27.21 3.09
CA ARG A 270 -22.40 26.97 3.46
C ARG A 270 -23.32 26.88 2.24
N ILE A 271 -23.01 27.57 1.14
CA ILE A 271 -23.73 27.41 -0.12
C ILE A 271 -23.47 26.01 -0.70
N LYS A 272 -22.19 25.61 -0.83
CA LYS A 272 -21.80 24.28 -1.33
C LYS A 272 -22.39 23.16 -0.49
N GLU A 273 -22.46 23.35 0.83
CA GLU A 273 -23.06 22.39 1.75
C GLU A 273 -24.56 22.19 1.48
N LYS A 274 -25.31 23.29 1.30
CA LYS A 274 -26.74 23.21 0.94
C LYS A 274 -26.95 22.52 -0.42
N GLU A 275 -26.08 22.79 -1.39
CA GLU A 275 -26.12 22.12 -2.70
C GLU A 275 -25.86 20.62 -2.59
N ARG A 276 -24.83 20.22 -1.83
CA ARG A 276 -24.53 18.81 -1.52
C ARG A 276 -25.73 18.12 -0.87
N ASP A 277 -26.34 18.75 0.13
CA ASP A 277 -27.46 18.17 0.86
C ASP A 277 -28.71 18.05 -0.02
N ALA A 278 -28.95 19.01 -0.93
CA ALA A 278 -30.00 18.92 -1.94
C ALA A 278 -29.75 17.77 -2.94
N ILE A 279 -28.51 17.51 -3.35
CA ILE A 279 -28.17 16.34 -4.18
C ILE A 279 -28.48 15.04 -3.41
N ILE A 280 -28.07 14.95 -2.14
CA ILE A 280 -28.34 13.77 -1.29
C ILE A 280 -29.86 13.53 -1.17
N GLU A 281 -30.65 14.57 -0.92
CA GLU A 281 -32.11 14.45 -0.83
C GLU A 281 -32.77 14.07 -2.15
N ARG A 282 -32.24 14.53 -3.30
CA ARG A 282 -32.69 14.07 -4.62
C ARG A 282 -32.36 12.60 -4.85
N ASN A 283 -31.14 12.18 -4.54
CA ASN A 283 -30.69 10.80 -4.68
C ASN A 283 -31.50 9.81 -3.83
N LYS A 284 -31.92 10.18 -2.61
CA LYS A 284 -32.82 9.37 -1.78
C LYS A 284 -34.17 9.06 -2.44
N LYS A 285 -34.62 9.89 -3.38
CA LYS A 285 -35.91 9.73 -4.09
C LYS A 285 -35.77 8.90 -5.37
N VAL A 286 -34.54 8.69 -5.85
CA VAL A 286 -34.28 7.90 -7.06
C VAL A 286 -34.46 6.42 -6.73
N LYS A 287 -35.44 5.77 -7.37
CA LYS A 287 -35.73 4.33 -7.16
C LYS A 287 -34.81 3.41 -7.96
N LYS A 288 -34.16 3.93 -9.01
CA LYS A 288 -33.29 3.16 -9.91
C LYS A 288 -31.83 3.35 -9.48
N LYS A 289 -31.20 2.29 -8.98
CA LYS A 289 -29.77 2.28 -8.66
C LYS A 289 -28.95 2.58 -9.92
N GLY A 290 -27.92 3.41 -9.78
CA GLY A 290 -26.98 3.79 -10.85
C GLY A 290 -27.38 5.03 -11.66
N THR A 291 -28.45 5.74 -11.29
CA THR A 291 -28.81 7.05 -11.88
C THR A 291 -28.71 8.19 -10.87
N GLU A 292 -28.07 7.96 -9.73
CA GLU A 292 -27.82 8.98 -8.72
C GLU A 292 -26.80 10.02 -9.21
N GLU A 293 -27.00 11.27 -8.84
CA GLU A 293 -26.02 12.33 -9.07
C GLU A 293 -24.82 12.15 -8.13
N ILE A 294 -23.61 12.49 -8.59
CA ILE A 294 -22.40 12.39 -7.76
C ILE A 294 -22.50 13.41 -6.62
N VAL A 295 -22.41 12.94 -5.38
CA VAL A 295 -22.40 13.80 -4.20
C VAL A 295 -20.99 14.39 -4.04
N PRO A 296 -20.82 15.72 -4.08
CA PRO A 296 -19.51 16.33 -3.89
C PRO A 296 -19.01 16.10 -2.47
N PHE A 297 -17.73 15.76 -2.33
CA PHE A 297 -17.05 15.73 -1.04
C PHE A 297 -16.72 17.16 -0.60
N LEU A 298 -17.00 17.47 0.67
CA LEU A 298 -16.61 18.72 1.30
C LEU A 298 -15.76 18.41 2.52
N GLU A 299 -14.62 19.08 2.66
CA GLU A 299 -13.80 18.95 3.86
C GLU A 299 -14.57 19.41 5.10
N PRO A 300 -14.41 18.75 6.25
CA PRO A 300 -15.11 19.14 7.46
C PRO A 300 -14.64 20.51 7.95
N ILE A 301 -15.56 21.29 8.52
CA ILE A 301 -15.26 22.54 9.23
C ILE A 301 -15.42 22.36 10.74
N GLN A 302 -14.67 23.12 11.53
CA GLN A 302 -14.73 23.10 13.00
C GLN A 302 -14.70 24.53 13.55
N GLN A 303 -15.51 24.81 14.57
CA GLN A 303 -15.46 26.08 15.29
C GLN A 303 -14.50 25.98 16.48
N ILE A 304 -13.54 26.92 16.57
CA ILE A 304 -12.57 27.03 17.67
C ILE A 304 -12.46 28.51 18.03
N ASP A 305 -12.65 28.87 19.30
CA ASP A 305 -12.53 30.24 19.80
C ASP A 305 -13.29 31.28 18.94
N ASN A 306 -14.55 30.98 18.61
CA ASN A 306 -15.44 31.77 17.74
C ASN A 306 -15.00 31.92 16.27
N ASN A 307 -13.94 31.26 15.83
CA ASN A 307 -13.50 31.23 14.44
C ASN A 307 -13.81 29.89 13.78
N TRP A 308 -14.13 29.90 12.49
CA TRP A 308 -14.34 28.69 11.69
C TRP A 308 -13.05 28.26 11.02
N TYR A 309 -12.79 26.96 11.02
CA TYR A 309 -11.61 26.36 10.43
C TYR A 309 -12.00 25.26 9.45
N LEU A 310 -11.39 25.27 8.27
CA LEU A 310 -11.41 24.16 7.33
C LEU A 310 -10.37 23.12 7.76
N MET A 311 -10.78 21.87 7.90
CA MET A 311 -9.93 20.78 8.37
C MET A 311 -9.48 19.91 7.19
N LYS A 312 -8.20 19.98 6.84
CA LYS A 312 -7.63 19.16 5.76
C LYS A 312 -6.77 18.02 6.31
N ASN A 313 -6.94 16.83 5.76
CA ASN A 313 -6.20 15.60 6.09
C ASN A 313 -5.97 15.39 7.59
N SER A 314 -7.03 15.53 8.39
CA SER A 314 -6.97 15.40 9.85
C SER A 314 -6.58 14.00 10.34
N ARG A 315 -6.63 12.98 9.46
CA ARG A 315 -6.19 11.61 9.77
C ARG A 315 -4.69 11.41 9.64
N LEU A 316 -4.00 12.24 8.85
CA LEU A 316 -2.56 12.16 8.69
C LEU A 316 -1.93 12.55 10.01
N TRP A 317 -1.36 11.57 10.72
CA TRP A 317 -0.79 11.76 12.04
C TRP A 317 0.73 11.64 12.02
N LEU A 318 1.35 11.17 10.94
CA LEU A 318 2.80 11.14 10.84
C LEU A 318 3.34 11.50 9.46
N ILE A 319 4.34 12.40 9.44
CA ILE A 319 5.23 12.60 8.30
C ILE A 319 6.66 12.31 8.75
N ASN A 320 7.31 11.36 8.06
CA ASN A 320 8.71 11.05 8.29
C ASN A 320 9.59 11.77 7.26
N LEU A 321 10.33 12.78 7.71
CA LEU A 321 11.30 13.55 6.90
C LEU A 321 12.74 13.28 7.33
N SER A 322 13.00 12.15 7.99
CA SER A 322 14.35 11.80 8.47
C SER A 322 15.37 11.72 7.34
N MET A 323 16.64 11.98 7.62
CA MET A 323 17.77 11.81 6.71
C MET A 323 17.66 12.65 5.41
N ASN A 324 16.96 13.78 5.47
CA ASN A 324 16.94 14.78 4.41
C ASN A 324 18.03 15.85 4.67
N GLN A 325 17.96 16.97 3.96
CA GLN A 325 18.95 18.06 4.07
C GLN A 325 18.32 19.36 4.59
N ILE A 326 17.21 19.26 5.31
CA ILE A 326 16.49 20.40 5.90
C ILE A 326 17.38 21.07 6.95
N ASP A 327 17.42 22.40 6.96
CA ASP A 327 18.35 23.17 7.77
C ASP A 327 17.67 24.24 8.65
N ASP A 328 18.50 25.07 9.30
CA ASP A 328 18.06 26.14 10.20
C ASP A 328 17.19 27.23 9.55
N GLN A 329 17.22 27.39 8.21
CA GLN A 329 16.38 28.36 7.50
C GLN A 329 14.91 27.92 7.50
N SER A 330 14.67 26.61 7.63
CA SER A 330 13.33 26.02 7.60
C SER A 330 12.54 26.17 8.90
N ARG A 331 13.17 26.66 9.99
CA ARG A 331 12.58 26.69 11.34
C ARG A 331 11.25 27.44 11.39
N ASP A 332 11.17 28.64 10.82
CA ASP A 332 9.95 29.44 10.87
C ASP A 332 8.78 28.76 10.13
N ALA A 333 9.05 28.14 8.98
CA ALA A 333 8.06 27.41 8.20
C ALA A 333 7.59 26.14 8.95
N LEU A 334 8.52 25.42 9.58
CA LEU A 334 8.24 24.28 10.45
C LEU A 334 7.32 24.68 11.61
N GLU A 335 7.63 25.76 12.33
CA GLU A 335 6.82 26.20 13.46
C GLU A 335 5.41 26.62 13.03
N LYS A 336 5.29 27.37 11.92
CA LYS A 336 3.99 27.76 11.35
C LYS A 336 3.14 26.54 11.00
N PHE A 337 3.75 25.54 10.36
CA PHE A 337 3.06 24.30 10.03
C PHE A 337 2.60 23.55 11.28
N LEU A 338 3.47 23.35 12.27
CA LEU A 338 3.13 22.60 13.49
C LEU A 338 2.01 23.26 14.32
N LEU A 339 1.85 24.60 14.26
CA LEU A 339 0.73 25.33 14.88
C LEU A 339 -0.62 25.02 14.24
N GLN A 340 -0.64 24.62 12.96
CA GLN A 340 -1.84 24.29 12.20
C GLN A 340 -2.24 22.81 12.34
N THR A 341 -1.33 21.95 12.78
CA THR A 341 -1.59 20.50 12.93
C THR A 341 -2.32 20.14 14.23
N GLY A 342 -3.02 19.00 14.24
CA GLY A 342 -3.65 18.44 15.44
C GLY A 342 -2.65 17.96 16.50
N GLU A 343 -3.12 17.69 17.72
CA GLU A 343 -2.26 17.29 18.85
C GLU A 343 -1.54 15.96 18.64
N ASN A 344 -2.18 15.01 17.94
CA ASN A 344 -1.64 13.68 17.67
C ASN A 344 -0.68 13.63 16.47
N PHE A 345 -0.48 14.76 15.77
CA PHE A 345 0.40 14.82 14.62
C PHE A 345 1.88 14.72 15.04
N GLN A 346 2.69 14.03 14.25
CA GLN A 346 4.13 13.86 14.46
C GLN A 346 4.90 14.18 13.17
N LEU A 347 5.92 15.03 13.32
CA LEU A 347 6.92 15.32 12.30
C LEU A 347 8.26 14.76 12.75
N VAL A 348 8.86 13.88 11.96
CA VAL A 348 10.18 13.29 12.25
C VAL A 348 11.24 13.95 11.40
N LEU A 349 12.25 14.55 12.02
CA LEU A 349 13.38 15.26 11.37
C LEU A 349 14.75 14.66 11.71
N ILE A 350 14.81 13.43 12.22
CA ILE A 350 16.07 12.77 12.61
C ILE A 350 17.07 12.80 11.45
N GLY A 351 18.31 13.23 11.69
CA GLY A 351 19.38 13.20 10.69
C GLY A 351 19.27 14.25 9.57
N ASN A 352 18.63 15.40 9.84
CA ASN A 352 18.67 16.60 8.98
C ASN A 352 19.85 17.54 9.36
N ARG A 353 20.04 18.65 8.62
CA ARG A 353 21.19 19.58 8.71
C ARG A 353 20.92 20.81 9.57
N PHE A 354 20.47 20.61 10.80
CA PHE A 354 20.33 21.72 11.75
C PHE A 354 21.66 21.94 12.50
N ASP A 355 22.30 23.08 12.27
CA ASP A 355 23.56 23.42 12.95
C ASP A 355 23.27 24.03 14.33
N ASP A 356 22.23 24.85 14.46
CA ASP A 356 21.78 25.44 15.72
C ASP A 356 20.93 24.48 16.55
N GLN A 357 21.60 23.47 17.12
CA GLN A 357 21.00 22.46 17.99
C GLN A 357 20.25 23.07 19.19
N LYS A 358 20.70 24.21 19.73
CA LYS A 358 20.04 24.85 20.88
C LYS A 358 18.67 25.38 20.50
N ALA A 359 18.56 26.08 19.38
CA ALA A 359 17.28 26.56 18.91
C ALA A 359 16.36 25.41 18.49
N LEU A 360 16.90 24.39 17.83
CA LEU A 360 16.12 23.20 17.46
C LEU A 360 15.52 22.49 18.68
N GLN A 361 16.28 22.34 19.77
CA GLN A 361 15.76 21.80 21.03
C GLN A 361 14.71 22.71 21.69
N LYS A 362 14.80 24.04 21.55
CA LYS A 362 13.74 24.96 21.99
C LYS A 362 12.45 24.71 21.21
N THR A 363 12.55 24.54 19.88
CA THR A 363 11.40 24.19 19.04
C THR A 363 10.81 22.83 19.43
N LYS A 364 11.64 21.79 19.66
CA LYS A 364 11.17 20.48 20.18
C LYS A 364 10.48 20.62 21.53
N LYS A 365 11.02 21.41 22.46
CA LYS A 365 10.37 21.68 23.75
C LYS A 365 9.01 22.37 23.59
N LYS A 366 8.89 23.32 22.65
CA LYS A 366 7.65 24.04 22.33
C LYS A 366 6.56 23.10 21.78
N PHE A 367 6.93 22.17 20.92
CA PHE A 367 5.97 21.29 20.22
C PHE A 367 5.86 19.87 20.81
N GLY A 368 6.70 19.51 21.78
CA GLY A 368 6.65 18.25 22.51
C GLY A 368 6.71 17.03 21.59
N LYS A 369 5.71 16.14 21.73
CA LYS A 369 5.61 14.90 20.94
C LYS A 369 5.35 15.14 19.45
N LYS A 370 4.95 16.34 19.05
CA LYS A 370 4.73 16.66 17.63
C LYS A 370 6.01 16.73 16.81
N LEU A 371 7.16 16.90 17.46
CA LEU A 371 8.45 17.02 16.78
C LEU A 371 9.44 16.00 17.33
N VAL A 372 9.83 15.06 16.48
CA VAL A 372 10.85 14.06 16.75
C VAL A 372 12.13 14.47 16.03
N LEU A 373 13.23 14.54 16.78
CA LEU A 373 14.56 14.97 16.31
C LEU A 373 15.61 13.92 16.61
#